data_AF-G2PSC6-F1
#
_entry.id   AF-G2PSC6-F1
#
_cell.length_a   1.000
_cell.length_b   1.000
_cell.length_c   1.000
_cell.angle_alpha   90.00
_cell.angle_beta   90.00
_cell.angle_gamma   90.00
#
_symmetry.space_group_name_H-M   'P 1'
#
loop_
_entity.id
_entity.type
_entity.pdbx_description
1 polymer ?
#
loop_
_entity_poly.entity_id
_entity_poly.type
_entity_poly.pdbx_seq_one_letter_code
_entity_poly.pdbx_strand_id
1 'polypeptide(L)' 'MELPKFLLADNTDYPEAIFIVHTEYPRFIINLENDEVEWMEEFSKQDEDDLMEEAENLIEAATAFYDREVSRYDD' A
#
# COMPACT_ATOMS: atom_id res chain seq x y z
N MET A 1 -6.39 6.30 19.12
CA MET A 1 -6.54 7.00 17.83
C MET A 1 -6.50 5.89 16.79
N GLU A 2 -7.55 5.74 15.98
CA GLU A 2 -7.60 4.69 14.95
C GLU A 2 -6.98 5.26 13.68
N LEU A 3 -5.94 4.59 13.16
CA LEU A 3 -5.32 4.98 11.91
C LEU A 3 -6.20 4.53 10.74
N PRO A 4 -6.27 5.30 9.64
CA PRO A 4 -6.91 4.85 8.41
C PRO A 4 -6.23 3.60 7.87
N LYS A 5 -7.00 2.74 7.19
CA LYS A 5 -6.49 1.53 6.53
C LYS A 5 -5.34 1.82 5.57
N PHE A 6 -5.50 2.84 4.74
CA PHE A 6 -4.50 3.29 3.77
C PHE A 6 -4.06 4.71 4.08
N LEU A 7 -2.75 4.93 4.06
CA LEU A 7 -2.12 6.25 4.18
C LEU A 7 -1.26 6.49 2.95
N LEU A 8 -1.37 7.68 2.37
CA LEU A 8 -0.47 8.14 1.32
C LEU A 8 0.76 8.76 1.98
N ALA A 9 1.95 8.29 1.59
CA ALA A 9 3.22 8.76 2.08
C ALA A 9 4.09 9.22 0.90
N ASP A 10 4.50 10.48 0.94
CA ASP A 10 5.47 11.08 0.04
C ASP A 10 6.84 11.19 0.74
N ASN A 11 7.92 11.04 -0.02
CA ASN A 11 9.27 11.15 0.51
C ASN A 11 10.09 12.12 -0.35
N THR A 12 10.74 13.12 0.27
CA THR A 12 11.51 14.14 -0.46
C THR A 12 12.76 13.60 -1.16
N ASP A 13 13.32 12.47 -0.69
CA ASP A 13 14.42 11.78 -1.35
C ASP A 13 13.96 10.93 -2.55
N TYR A 14 12.65 10.65 -2.64
CA TYR A 14 12.02 9.92 -3.73
C TYR A 14 10.86 10.73 -4.34
N PRO A 15 11.15 11.84 -5.05
CA PRO A 15 10.14 12.80 -5.49
C PRO A 15 9.15 12.25 -6.52
N GLU A 16 9.51 11.15 -7.20
CA GLU A 16 8.66 10.46 -8.18
C GLU A 16 7.94 9.25 -7.57
N ALA A 17 8.34 8.82 -6.37
CA ALA A 17 7.76 7.67 -5.70
C ALA A 17 6.60 8.07 -4.80
N ILE A 18 5.53 7.27 -4.84
CA ILE A 18 4.37 7.44 -3.97
C ILE A 18 4.19 6.14 -3.22
N PHE A 19 4.29 6.23 -1.89
CA PHE A 19 4.17 5.07 -1.04
C PHE A 19 2.76 5.02 -0.46
N ILE A 20 2.17 3.82 -0.43
CA ILE A 20 0.97 3.56 0.35
C ILE A 20 1.34 2.68 1.52
N VAL A 21 1.04 3.18 2.72
CA VAL A 21 1.22 2.46 3.97
C VAL A 21 -0.11 1.83 4.37
N HIS A 22 -0.14 0.50 4.40
CA HIS A 22 -1.26 -0.27 4.90
C HIS A 22 -1.06 -0.55 6.40
N THR A 23 -1.96 -0.02 7.23
CA THR A 23 -1.81 -0.08 8.70
C THR A 23 -2.54 -1.25 9.36
N GLU A 24 -3.39 -1.94 8.60
CA GLU A 24 -4.10 -3.15 9.04
C GLU A 24 -3.31 -4.42 8.71
N TYR A 25 -3.65 -5.55 9.35
CA TYR A 25 -3.03 -6.83 9.02
C TYR A 25 -3.57 -7.34 7.68
N PRO A 26 -2.73 -7.83 6.77
CA PRO A 26 -1.25 -7.86 6.84
C PRO A 26 -0.63 -6.47 6.60
N ARG A 27 0.36 -6.08 7.41
CA ARG A 27 0.99 -4.74 7.31
C ARG A 27 2.06 -4.70 6.24
N PHE A 28 1.93 -3.76 5.32
CA PHE A 28 2.90 -3.57 4.23
C PHE A 28 3.00 -2.11 3.80
N ILE A 29 4.07 -1.82 3.07
CA ILE A 29 4.28 -0.57 2.38
C ILE A 29 4.48 -0.91 0.91
N ILE A 30 3.67 -0.32 0.03
CA ILE A 30 3.85 -0.46 -1.42
C ILE A 30 4.36 0.85 -2.00
N ASN A 31 5.32 0.77 -2.91
CA ASN A 31 5.68 1.87 -3.81
C ASN A 31 4.88 1.74 -5.12
N LEU A 32 3.98 2.69 -5.36
CA LEU A 32 3.16 2.74 -6.58
C LEU A 32 3.96 3.07 -7.85
N GLU A 33 5.18 3.58 -7.73
CA GLU A 33 6.03 3.89 -8.89
C GLU A 33 6.54 2.62 -9.58
N ASN A 34 6.86 1.59 -8.79
CA ASN A 34 7.52 0.37 -9.26
C ASN A 34 6.84 -0.93 -8.79
N ASP A 35 5.65 -0.83 -8.19
CA ASP A 35 4.87 -1.93 -7.63
C ASP A 35 5.62 -2.79 -6.58
N GLU A 36 6.66 -2.22 -5.95
CA GLU A 36 7.45 -2.91 -4.95
C GLU A 36 6.74 -2.92 -3.60
N VAL A 37 6.55 -4.11 -3.02
CA VAL A 37 5.89 -4.30 -1.73
C VAL A 37 6.90 -4.73 -0.68
N GLU A 38 7.04 -3.92 0.36
CA GLU A 38 7.80 -4.23 1.56
C GLU A 38 6.85 -4.66 2.68
N TRP A 39 6.98 -5.91 3.10
CA TRP A 39 6.18 -6.48 4.17
C TRP A 39 6.81 -6.20 5.52
N MET A 40 6.03 -5.62 6.44
CA MET A 40 6.53 -5.33 7.78
C MET A 40 6.39 -6.52 8.74
N GLU A 41 5.85 -7.64 8.27
CA GLU A 41 5.55 -8.82 9.06
C GLU A 41 6.27 -10.05 8.51
N GLU A 42 6.66 -10.95 9.42
CA GLU A 42 7.23 -12.24 9.05
C GLU A 42 6.11 -13.24 8.80
N PHE A 43 5.96 -13.66 7.55
CA PHE A 43 4.97 -14.67 7.18
C PHE A 43 5.51 -16.08 7.37
N SER A 44 4.67 -16.96 7.88
CA SER A 44 4.97 -18.38 7.81
C SER A 44 4.72 -18.86 6.37
N LYS A 45 5.42 -19.91 5.94
CA LYS A 45 5.20 -20.52 4.61
C LYS A 45 3.77 -20.97 4.33
N GLN A 46 2.97 -21.14 5.38
CA GLN A 46 1.57 -21.53 5.27
C GLN A 46 0.65 -20.33 5.02
N ASP A 47 1.06 -19.13 5.42
CA ASP A 47 0.33 -17.89 5.18
C ASP A 47 0.73 -17.26 3.83
N GLU A 48 1.88 -17.64 3.25
CA GLU A 48 2.45 -17.00 2.05
C GLU A 48 1.54 -17.02 0.82
N ASP A 49 0.87 -18.15 0.53
CA ASP A 49 -0.08 -18.27 -0.59
C ASP A 49 -1.37 -17.46 -0.35
N ASP A 50 -1.96 -17.58 0.84
CA ASP A 50 -3.20 -16.86 1.19
C ASP A 50 -2.96 -15.33 1.20
N LEU A 51 -1.79 -14.91 1.69
CA LEU A 51 -1.39 -13.51 1.74
C LEU A 51 -1.00 -12.96 0.37
N MET A 52 -0.52 -13.78 -0.57
CA MET A 52 -0.22 -13.32 -1.92
C MET A 52 -1.49 -12.86 -2.65
N GLU A 53 -2.57 -13.63 -2.53
CA GLU A 53 -3.87 -13.27 -3.10
C GLU A 53 -4.46 -12.05 -2.37
N GLU A 54 -4.33 -11.98 -1.04
CA GLU A 54 -4.78 -10.82 -0.28
C GLU A 54 -3.95 -9.57 -0.61
N ALA A 55 -2.64 -9.72 -0.85
CA ALA A 55 -1.73 -8.67 -1.28
C ALA A 55 -2.16 -8.07 -2.61
N GLU A 56 -2.38 -8.88 -3.64
CA GLU A 56 -2.81 -8.40 -4.96
C GLU A 56 -4.08 -7.55 -4.84
N ASN A 57 -5.07 -8.04 -4.09
CA ASN A 57 -6.31 -7.28 -3.84
C ASN A 57 -6.06 -5.97 -3.08
N LEU A 58 -5.14 -5.95 -2.11
CA LEU A 58 -4.79 -4.76 -1.33
C LEU A 58 -3.98 -3.75 -2.16
N ILE A 59 -3.14 -4.21 -3.09
CA ILE A 59 -2.39 -3.39 -4.05
C ILE A 59 -3.36 -2.72 -5.01
N GLU A 60 -4.30 -3.46 -5.60
CA GLU A 60 -5.34 -2.88 -6.46
C GLU A 60 -6.18 -1.84 -5.71
N ALA A 61 -6.54 -2.13 -4.45
CA ALA A 61 -7.26 -1.18 -3.61
C ALA A 61 -6.44 0.07 -3.26
N ALA A 62 -5.13 -0.08 -3.07
CA ALA A 62 -4.19 1.01 -2.82
C ALA A 62 -4.08 1.93 -4.05
N THR A 63 -3.89 1.37 -5.25
CA THR A 63 -3.86 2.13 -6.50
C THR A 63 -5.20 2.85 -6.75
N ALA A 64 -6.32 2.16 -6.55
CA ALA A 64 -7.65 2.77 -6.67
C ALA A 64 -7.88 3.91 -5.64
N PHE A 65 -7.31 3.78 -4.43
CA PHE A 65 -7.32 4.84 -3.44
C PHE A 65 -6.52 6.06 -3.91
N TYR A 66 -5.32 5.85 -4.46
CA TYR A 66 -4.50 6.92 -5.02
C TYR A 66 -5.22 7.65 -6.17
N ASP A 67 -5.72 6.92 -7.16
CA ASP A 67 -6.45 7.51 -8.30
C ASP A 67 -7.64 8.35 -7.83
N ARG A 68 -8.39 7.86 -6.83
CA ARG A 68 -9.50 8.59 -6.24
C ARG A 68 -9.04 9.87 -5.54
N GLU A 69 -7.94 9.83 -4.79
CA GLU A 69 -7.45 11.01 -4.08
C GLU A 69 -6.90 12.05 -5.07
N VAL A 70 -6.12 11.64 -6.08
CA VAL A 70 -5.67 12.55 -7.17
C VAL A 70 -6.86 13.19 -7.88
N SER A 71 -7.88 12.40 -8.24
CA SER A 71 -9.08 12.91 -8.89
C SER A 71 -9.87 13.91 -8.02
N ARG A 72 -9.67 13.94 -6.71
CA ARG A 72 -10.28 14.93 -5.80
C ARG A 72 -9.48 16.21 -5.66
N TYR A 73 -8.18 16.18 -5.98
CA TYR A 73 -7.34 17.38 -5.98
C TYR A 73 -7.47 18.19 -7.29
N ASP A 74 -7.97 17.57 -8.36
CA ASP A 74 -8.14 18.20 -9.68
C ASP A 74 -9.48 18.97 -9.84
N ASP A 75 -10.33 19.02 -8.80
CA ASP A 75 -11.61 19.77 -8.74
C ASP A 75 -11.56 20.87 -7.65
#